data_AF-A0A2P6VPM7-F1
#
_entry.id   AF-A0A2P6VPM7-F1
#
_cell.length_a   1.000
_cell.length_b   1.000
_cell.length_c   1.000
_cell.angle_alpha   90.00
_cell.angle_beta   90.00
_cell.angle_gamma   90.00
#
_symmetry.space_group_name_H-M   'P 1'
#
loop_
_entity.id
_entity.type
_entity.pdbx_description
1 polymer ?
#
loop_
_entity_poly.entity_id
_entity_poly.type
_entity_poly.pdbx_seq_one_letter_code
_entity_poly.pdbx_strand_id
1 'polypeptide(L)'
;MERAGPVIPQPYSLTASGGNRDVCLLASVWAAARTVQQYDAQPATAALVAAQAALYLKPKGYALLQVGTNAHRVLHHGEWRRVAAGAMLHSNVPHLLGNCSRLVSVGMPMERRLGSPGFAALAAACAAASSALYLLSARLAAGWLPDSGLAHKYFMSFPVGFSGALLALSVRPGQWGRAGRLPRCL
;
A
#
# COMPACT_ATOMS: atom_id res chain seq x y z
N MET A 1 -22.22 5.40 22.17
CA MET A 1 -20.82 5.89 22.17
C MET A 1 -20.29 5.87 20.75
N GLU A 2 -20.20 7.05 20.13
CA GLU A 2 -19.68 7.22 18.78
C GLU A 2 -18.24 6.68 18.67
N ARG A 3 -18.08 5.64 17.85
CA ARG A 3 -16.81 4.97 17.53
C ARG A 3 -15.99 5.79 16.54
N ALA A 4 -15.85 7.10 16.74
CA ALA A 4 -15.15 7.97 15.81
C ALA A 4 -13.70 8.18 16.27
N GLY A 5 -12.82 7.22 15.94
CA GLY A 5 -11.39 7.46 15.99
C GLY A 5 -10.93 8.42 14.89
N PRO A 6 -9.61 8.67 14.74
CA PRO A 6 -9.10 9.65 13.78
C PRO A 6 -9.57 9.33 12.36
N VAL A 7 -9.99 10.36 11.62
CA VAL A 7 -10.44 10.24 10.23
C VAL A 7 -9.23 10.29 9.30
N ILE A 8 -9.12 9.36 8.36
CA ILE A 8 -8.12 9.39 7.30
C ILE A 8 -8.77 9.73 5.95
N PRO A 9 -8.08 10.49 5.08
CA PRO A 9 -6.74 11.03 5.30
C PRO A 9 -6.71 12.23 6.26
N GLN A 10 -5.60 12.36 6.99
CA GLN A 10 -5.33 13.49 7.86
C GLN A 10 -4.90 14.70 7.02
N PRO A 11 -5.33 15.93 7.38
CA PRO A 11 -4.92 17.12 6.67
C PRO A 11 -3.39 17.28 6.69
N TYR A 12 -2.83 17.63 5.54
CA TYR A 12 -1.40 17.90 5.44
C TYR A 12 -1.09 19.24 6.11
N SER A 13 -0.45 19.21 7.28
CA SER A 13 -0.02 20.42 7.98
C SER A 13 1.40 20.80 7.60
N LEU A 14 1.57 21.98 6.99
CA LEU A 14 2.86 22.55 6.57
C LEU A 14 3.71 23.06 7.76
N THR A 15 3.16 23.14 8.97
CA THR A 15 3.77 23.91 10.07
C THR A 15 4.60 23.11 11.07
N ALA A 16 4.66 21.78 10.95
CA ALA A 16 5.33 20.93 11.95
C ALA A 16 6.57 20.20 11.38
N SER A 17 7.74 20.83 11.51
CA SER A 17 9.11 20.30 11.36
C SER A 17 9.61 19.81 9.97
N GLY A 18 10.49 20.61 9.35
CA GLY A 18 11.78 20.18 8.79
C GLY A 18 11.83 19.77 7.31
N GLY A 19 12.79 20.35 6.57
CA GLY A 19 12.97 20.33 5.10
C GLY A 19 13.00 18.98 4.36
N ASN A 20 12.99 17.83 5.05
CA ASN A 20 12.81 16.52 4.40
C ASN A 20 11.37 16.29 3.90
N ARG A 21 10.37 16.98 4.46
CA ARG A 21 8.95 16.80 4.11
C ARG A 21 8.57 17.50 2.80
N ASP A 22 9.17 18.65 2.53
CA ASP A 22 8.98 19.38 1.26
C ASP A 22 9.61 18.64 0.09
N VAL A 23 10.77 18.00 0.31
CA VAL A 23 11.40 17.10 -0.67
C VAL A 23 10.48 15.91 -0.98
N CYS A 24 9.83 15.33 0.03
CA CYS A 24 8.86 14.25 -0.21
C CYS A 24 7.63 14.73 -1.00
N LEU A 25 7.11 15.92 -0.73
CA LEU A 25 5.98 16.49 -1.48
C LEU A 25 6.38 16.79 -2.94
N LEU A 26 7.54 17.39 -3.14
CA LEU A 26 8.07 17.69 -4.49
C LEU A 26 8.37 16.40 -5.28
N ALA A 27 8.99 15.39 -4.66
CA ALA A 27 9.22 14.09 -5.28
C ALA A 27 7.90 13.41 -5.67
N SER A 28 6.89 13.55 -4.82
CA SER A 28 5.55 13.02 -5.02
C SER A 28 4.80 13.68 -6.18
N VAL A 29 4.87 15.01 -6.28
CA VAL A 29 4.32 15.78 -7.41
C VAL A 29 5.07 15.46 -8.70
N TRP A 30 6.39 15.39 -8.66
CA TRP A 30 7.22 15.06 -9.82
C TRP A 30 6.92 13.66 -10.36
N ALA A 31 6.70 12.69 -9.48
CA ALA A 31 6.32 11.35 -9.87
C ALA A 31 4.90 11.28 -10.47
N ALA A 32 3.94 12.05 -9.93
CA ALA A 32 2.62 12.20 -10.56
C ALA A 32 2.72 12.82 -11.96
N ALA A 33 3.54 13.87 -12.12
CA ALA A 33 3.80 14.50 -13.42
C ALA A 33 4.48 13.54 -14.41
N ARG A 34 5.48 12.77 -13.98
CA ARG A 34 6.10 11.71 -14.78
C ARG A 34 5.10 10.65 -15.19
N THR A 35 4.19 10.28 -14.29
CA THR A 35 3.13 9.31 -14.57
C THR A 35 2.27 9.79 -15.72
N VAL A 36 1.78 11.05 -15.68
CA VAL A 36 1.01 11.67 -16.77
C VAL A 36 1.80 11.76 -18.07
N GLN A 37 3.08 12.11 -18.01
CA GLN A 37 3.93 12.33 -19.19
C GLN A 37 4.28 11.02 -19.93
N GLN A 38 4.31 9.87 -19.24
CA GLN A 38 4.78 8.60 -19.81
C GLN A 38 3.69 7.74 -20.45
N TYR A 39 2.44 8.21 -20.54
CA TYR A 39 1.31 7.34 -20.86
C TYR A 39 1.25 6.85 -22.32
N ASP A 40 1.72 5.62 -22.50
CA ASP A 40 1.13 4.54 -23.30
C ASP A 40 0.61 3.47 -22.32
N ALA A 41 -0.65 3.62 -21.90
CA ALA A 41 -1.16 3.15 -20.61
C ALA A 41 -1.02 1.66 -20.34
N GLN A 42 -0.34 1.30 -19.24
CA GLN A 42 -0.49 -0.01 -18.61
C GLN A 42 -1.78 0.01 -17.76
N PRO A 43 -2.90 -0.55 -18.23
CA PRO A 43 -4.23 -0.28 -17.68
C PRO A 43 -4.41 -0.77 -16.25
N ALA A 44 -3.81 -1.89 -15.84
CA ALA A 44 -3.96 -2.38 -14.46
C ALA A 44 -3.16 -1.54 -13.46
N THR A 45 -1.98 -1.07 -13.83
CA THR A 45 -1.19 -0.14 -13.02
C THR A 45 -1.93 1.18 -12.87
N ALA A 46 -2.47 1.71 -13.96
CA ALA A 46 -3.31 2.91 -13.96
C ALA A 46 -4.54 2.74 -13.06
N ALA A 47 -5.25 1.62 -13.19
CA ALA A 47 -6.44 1.32 -12.41
C ALA A 47 -6.13 1.22 -10.91
N LEU A 48 -5.02 0.58 -10.51
CA LEU A 48 -4.62 0.49 -9.11
C LEU A 48 -4.24 1.86 -8.52
N VAL A 49 -3.57 2.72 -9.28
CA VAL A 49 -3.29 4.10 -8.86
C VAL A 49 -4.59 4.89 -8.72
N ALA A 50 -5.46 4.82 -9.72
CA ALA A 50 -6.75 5.50 -9.72
C ALA A 50 -7.63 5.04 -8.55
N ALA A 51 -7.66 3.75 -8.24
CA ALA A 51 -8.42 3.21 -7.12
C ALA A 51 -7.93 3.77 -5.77
N GLN A 52 -6.62 3.78 -5.53
CA GLN A 52 -6.05 4.33 -4.30
C GLN A 52 -6.32 5.84 -4.18
N ALA A 53 -6.19 6.58 -5.28
CA ALA A 53 -6.48 8.01 -5.32
C ALA A 53 -7.97 8.32 -5.09
N ALA A 54 -8.88 7.56 -5.72
CA ALA A 54 -10.32 7.72 -5.56
C ALA A 54 -10.76 7.45 -4.12
N LEU A 55 -10.22 6.40 -3.49
CA LEU A 55 -10.46 6.13 -2.07
C LEU A 55 -9.92 7.28 -1.21
N TYR A 56 -8.71 7.77 -1.47
CA TYR A 56 -8.15 8.90 -0.72
C TYR A 56 -9.01 10.17 -0.80
N LEU A 57 -9.58 10.47 -1.97
CA LEU A 57 -10.40 11.67 -2.23
C LEU A 57 -11.84 11.57 -1.74
N LYS A 58 -12.25 10.43 -1.15
CA LYS A 58 -13.63 10.25 -0.67
C LYS A 58 -14.02 11.38 0.30
N PRO A 59 -15.16 12.07 0.07
CA PRO A 59 -15.67 13.08 0.99
C PRO A 59 -15.83 12.52 2.41
N LYS A 60 -15.45 13.34 3.41
CA LYS A 60 -15.45 13.02 4.85
C LYS A 60 -14.47 11.90 5.26
N GLY A 61 -13.68 11.35 4.32
CA GLY A 61 -12.70 10.31 4.61
C GLY A 61 -13.29 9.02 5.19
N TYR A 62 -12.50 8.34 6.00
CA TYR A 62 -12.83 7.09 6.69
C TYR A 62 -12.39 7.14 8.15
N ALA A 63 -13.21 6.60 9.05
CA ALA A 63 -12.78 6.41 10.43
C ALA A 63 -11.71 5.29 10.49
N LEU A 64 -10.48 5.62 10.90
CA LEU A 64 -9.34 4.69 10.91
C LEU A 64 -9.65 3.41 11.69
N LEU A 65 -10.33 3.54 12.83
CA LEU A 65 -10.71 2.40 13.68
C LEU A 65 -11.69 1.43 13.00
N GLN A 66 -12.33 1.82 11.90
CA GLN A 66 -13.26 0.98 11.13
C GLN A 66 -12.60 0.31 9.93
N VAL A 67 -11.54 0.91 9.38
CA VAL A 67 -10.96 0.49 8.09
C VAL A 67 -9.52 -0.04 8.18
N GLY A 68 -8.74 0.37 9.17
CA GLY A 68 -7.36 -0.09 9.32
C GLY A 68 -7.26 -1.58 9.63
N THR A 69 -6.17 -2.20 9.17
CA THR A 69 -5.87 -3.63 9.33
C THR A 69 -5.47 -3.94 10.77
N ASN A 70 -6.44 -3.92 11.69
CA ASN A 70 -6.19 -4.20 13.09
C ASN A 70 -6.16 -5.72 13.35
N ALA A 71 -5.02 -6.23 13.85
CA ALA A 71 -4.82 -7.66 14.04
C ALA A 71 -5.82 -8.27 15.03
N HIS A 72 -6.11 -7.59 16.14
CA HIS A 72 -7.13 -8.06 17.09
C HIS A 72 -8.51 -8.20 16.43
N ARG A 73 -8.97 -7.19 15.69
CA ARG A 73 -10.27 -7.18 15.00
C ARG A 73 -10.34 -8.22 13.89
N VAL A 74 -9.27 -8.39 13.12
CA VAL A 74 -9.24 -9.37 12.04
C VAL A 74 -9.23 -10.80 12.59
N LEU A 75 -8.34 -11.09 13.54
CA LEU A 75 -8.11 -12.46 14.02
C LEU A 75 -9.15 -12.93 15.04
N HIS A 76 -9.62 -12.06 15.94
CA HIS A 76 -10.60 -12.44 16.97
C HIS A 76 -12.05 -12.16 16.59
N HIS A 77 -12.30 -11.18 15.71
CA HIS A 77 -13.66 -10.78 15.32
C HIS A 77 -13.99 -11.05 13.85
N GLY A 78 -13.06 -11.67 13.10
CA GLY A 78 -13.29 -12.06 11.71
C GLY A 78 -13.51 -10.89 10.74
N GLU A 79 -13.06 -9.67 11.08
CA GLU A 79 -13.30 -8.46 10.27
C GLU A 79 -12.35 -8.36 9.05
N TRP A 80 -12.29 -9.40 8.22
CA TRP A 80 -11.36 -9.55 7.08
C TRP A 80 -11.45 -8.44 6.03
N ARG A 81 -12.59 -7.75 5.92
CA ARG A 81 -12.73 -6.56 5.05
C ARG A 81 -11.68 -5.48 5.32
N ARG A 82 -11.16 -5.43 6.55
CA ARG A 82 -10.11 -4.49 6.97
C ARG A 82 -8.78 -4.74 6.27
N VAL A 83 -8.51 -5.98 5.86
CA VAL A 83 -7.28 -6.32 5.15
C VAL A 83 -7.25 -5.61 3.80
N ALA A 84 -8.33 -5.75 3.02
CA ALA A 84 -8.45 -5.08 1.72
C ALA A 84 -8.52 -3.56 1.87
N ALA A 85 -9.37 -3.05 2.78
CA ALA A 85 -9.53 -1.62 3.00
C ALA A 85 -8.22 -0.98 3.49
N GLY A 86 -7.55 -1.61 4.47
CA GLY A 86 -6.29 -1.14 5.01
C GLY A 86 -5.18 -1.13 3.97
N ALA A 87 -5.10 -2.12 3.08
CA ALA A 87 -4.09 -2.15 2.02
C ALA A 87 -4.24 -1.01 0.99
N MET A 88 -5.45 -0.49 0.78
CA MET A 88 -5.73 0.53 -0.24
C MET A 88 -5.78 1.97 0.30
N LEU A 89 -6.11 2.13 1.57
CA LEU A 89 -6.23 3.45 2.19
C LEU A 89 -4.89 4.01 2.64
N HIS A 90 -4.77 5.33 2.65
CA HIS A 90 -3.54 6.02 3.02
C HIS A 90 -3.84 7.11 4.05
N SER A 91 -2.93 7.29 4.99
CA SER A 91 -3.11 8.20 6.14
C SER A 91 -2.90 9.68 5.79
N ASN A 92 -2.08 10.00 4.78
CA ASN A 92 -1.75 11.37 4.39
C ASN A 92 -1.25 11.44 2.93
N VAL A 93 -1.08 12.66 2.41
CA VAL A 93 -0.71 12.92 1.00
C VAL A 93 0.66 12.31 0.64
N PRO A 94 1.75 12.53 1.39
CA PRO A 94 3.04 11.91 1.06
C PRO A 94 2.99 10.38 1.04
N HIS A 95 2.22 9.78 1.95
CA HIS A 95 2.06 8.33 2.01
C HIS A 95 1.37 7.77 0.76
N LEU A 96 0.29 8.42 0.30
CA LEU A 96 -0.39 8.06 -0.95
C LEU A 96 0.55 8.22 -2.15
N LEU A 97 1.14 9.40 -2.30
CA LEU A 97 1.91 9.73 -3.48
C LEU A 97 3.19 8.89 -3.57
N GLY A 98 3.87 8.64 -2.44
CA GLY A 98 5.03 7.73 -2.41
C GLY A 98 4.67 6.30 -2.86
N ASN A 99 3.52 5.78 -2.43
CA ASN A 99 3.03 4.47 -2.87
C ASN A 99 2.69 4.46 -4.36
N CYS A 100 1.94 5.46 -4.85
CA CYS A 100 1.57 5.54 -6.26
C CYS A 100 2.80 5.70 -7.17
N SER A 101 3.76 6.53 -6.77
CA SER A 101 5.03 6.74 -7.48
C SER A 101 5.82 5.45 -7.62
N ARG A 102 5.93 4.70 -6.52
CA ARG A 102 6.62 3.42 -6.51
C ARG A 102 5.86 2.36 -7.28
N LEU A 103 4.53 2.32 -7.16
CA LEU A 103 3.67 1.43 -7.94
C LEU A 103 3.84 1.64 -9.44
N VAL A 104 3.87 2.89 -9.91
CA VAL A 104 4.13 3.20 -11.32
C VAL A 104 5.52 2.71 -11.74
N SER A 105 6.54 3.00 -10.92
CA SER A 105 7.94 2.66 -11.23
C SER A 105 8.20 1.16 -11.33
N VAL A 106 7.55 0.34 -10.49
CA VAL A 106 7.71 -1.14 -10.49
C VAL A 106 6.63 -1.85 -11.29
N GLY A 107 5.41 -1.32 -11.31
CA GLY A 107 4.23 -1.93 -11.89
C GLY A 107 4.21 -1.88 -13.41
N MET A 108 4.51 -0.72 -14.03
CA MET A 108 4.46 -0.63 -15.50
C MET A 108 5.42 -1.63 -16.19
N PRO A 109 6.70 -1.79 -15.76
CA PRO A 109 7.57 -2.81 -16.33
C PRO A 109 7.07 -4.24 -16.11
N MET A 110 6.45 -4.52 -14.96
CA MET A 110 5.90 -5.85 -14.65
C MET A 110 4.68 -6.14 -15.51
N GLU A 111 3.77 -5.18 -15.65
CA GLU A 111 2.57 -5.30 -16.47
C GLU A 111 2.90 -5.50 -17.96
N ARG A 112 3.90 -4.78 -18.49
CA ARG A 112 4.37 -5.02 -19.87
C ARG A 112 4.87 -6.44 -20.11
N ARG A 113 5.36 -7.13 -19.07
CA ARG A 113 5.91 -8.49 -19.17
C ARG A 113 4.87 -9.56 -18.90
N LEU A 114 3.98 -9.34 -17.94
CA LEU A 114 2.98 -10.32 -17.49
C LEU A 114 1.61 -10.16 -18.17
N GLY A 115 1.40 -9.02 -18.85
CA GLY A 115 0.06 -8.56 -19.20
C GLY A 115 -0.72 -8.07 -17.97
N SER A 116 -1.80 -7.35 -18.23
CA SER A 116 -2.62 -6.72 -17.18
C SER A 116 -3.25 -7.74 -16.21
N PRO A 117 -3.83 -8.88 -16.65
CA PRO A 117 -4.37 -9.87 -15.73
C PRO A 117 -3.31 -10.52 -14.84
N GLY A 118 -2.15 -10.86 -15.42
CA GLY A 118 -1.05 -11.46 -14.67
C GLY A 118 -0.46 -10.51 -13.63
N PHE A 119 -0.30 -9.24 -14.00
CA PHE A 119 0.13 -8.21 -13.05
C PHE A 119 -0.89 -7.95 -11.95
N ALA A 120 -2.18 -7.86 -12.27
CA ALA A 120 -3.23 -7.65 -11.28
C ALA A 120 -3.29 -8.81 -10.26
N ALA A 121 -3.19 -10.05 -10.74
CA ALA A 121 -3.13 -11.23 -9.88
C ALA A 121 -1.89 -11.22 -8.96
N LEU A 122 -0.73 -10.87 -9.51
CA LEU A 122 0.51 -10.76 -8.72
C LEU A 122 0.41 -9.66 -7.67
N ALA A 123 -0.11 -8.49 -8.02
CA ALA A 123 -0.31 -7.38 -7.09
C ALA A 123 -1.28 -7.77 -5.95
N ALA A 124 -2.37 -8.44 -6.27
CA ALA A 124 -3.33 -8.95 -5.29
C ALA A 124 -2.68 -10.00 -4.36
N ALA A 125 -1.91 -10.94 -4.91
CA ALA A 125 -1.18 -11.94 -4.13
C ALA A 125 -0.15 -11.30 -3.19
N CYS A 126 0.61 -10.31 -3.67
CA CYS A 126 1.56 -9.56 -2.84
C CYS A 126 0.86 -8.78 -1.71
N ALA A 127 -0.30 -8.19 -1.98
CA ALA A 127 -1.10 -7.50 -0.96
C ALA A 127 -1.65 -8.46 0.10
N ALA A 128 -2.15 -9.62 -0.33
CA ALA A 128 -2.61 -10.67 0.57
C ALA A 128 -1.48 -11.23 1.43
N ALA A 129 -0.34 -11.57 0.82
CA ALA A 129 0.82 -12.12 1.51
C ALA A 129 1.42 -11.14 2.53
N SER A 130 1.59 -9.87 2.16
CA SER A 130 2.10 -8.84 3.08
C SER A 130 1.15 -8.59 4.26
N SER A 131 -0.16 -8.61 4.02
CA SER A 131 -1.16 -8.48 5.09
C SER A 131 -1.17 -9.71 5.99
N ALA A 132 -1.09 -10.92 5.43
CA ALA A 132 -1.01 -12.16 6.20
C ALA A 132 0.24 -12.18 7.08
N LEU A 133 1.38 -11.74 6.54
CA LEU A 133 2.63 -11.64 7.29
C LEU A 133 2.51 -10.65 8.45
N TYR A 134 1.89 -9.48 8.24
CA TYR A 134 1.61 -8.53 9.31
C TYR A 134 0.71 -9.12 10.42
N LEU A 135 -0.37 -9.82 10.04
CA LEU A 135 -1.27 -10.44 11.01
C LEU A 135 -0.57 -11.54 11.81
N LEU A 136 0.25 -12.36 11.13
CA LEU A 136 1.04 -13.40 11.76
C LEU A 136 2.06 -12.81 12.72
N SER A 137 2.83 -11.80 12.30
CA SER A 137 3.83 -11.16 13.16
C SER A 137 3.18 -10.50 14.39
N ALA A 138 2.03 -9.85 14.22
CA ALA A 138 1.28 -9.27 15.34
C ALA A 138 0.80 -10.34 16.32
N ARG A 139 0.27 -11.46 15.80
CA ARG A 139 -0.21 -12.58 16.61
C ARG A 139 0.91 -13.30 17.37
N LEU A 140 2.07 -13.46 16.73
CA LEU A 140 3.26 -14.07 17.35
C LEU A 140 3.83 -13.14 18.42
N ALA A 141 3.97 -11.85 18.13
CA ALA A 141 4.46 -10.88 19.12
C ALA A 141 3.59 -10.86 20.38
N ALA A 142 2.27 -10.82 20.23
CA ALA A 142 1.34 -10.85 21.38
C ALA A 142 1.37 -12.20 22.13
N GLY A 143 1.66 -13.30 21.45
CA GLY A 143 1.72 -14.63 22.07
C GLY A 143 3.04 -14.91 22.79
N TRP A 144 4.17 -14.46 22.24
CA TRP A 144 5.50 -14.71 22.79
C TRP A 144 5.94 -13.65 23.81
N LEU A 145 5.37 -12.45 23.77
CA LEU A 145 5.67 -11.36 24.70
C LEU A 145 4.37 -10.82 25.35
N PRO A 146 3.65 -11.62 26.14
CA PRO A 146 2.34 -11.24 26.67
C PRO A 146 2.38 -10.02 27.61
N ASP A 147 3.47 -9.84 28.36
CA ASP A 147 3.63 -8.70 29.29
C ASP A 147 4.20 -7.44 28.62
N SER A 148 4.49 -7.49 27.31
CA SER A 148 5.03 -6.36 26.58
C SER A 148 3.93 -5.41 26.14
N GLY A 149 3.92 -4.20 26.72
CA GLY A 149 3.05 -3.12 26.26
C GLY A 149 3.26 -2.74 24.79
N LEU A 150 4.45 -2.98 24.22
CA LEU A 150 4.73 -2.78 22.79
C LEU A 150 4.06 -3.86 21.93
N ALA A 151 4.14 -5.14 22.33
CA ALA A 151 3.47 -6.22 21.62
C ALA A 151 1.95 -6.01 21.62
N HIS A 152 1.40 -5.58 22.76
CA HIS A 152 -0.02 -5.21 22.86
C HIS A 152 -0.38 -4.05 21.92
N LYS A 153 0.39 -2.96 21.91
CA LYS A 153 0.16 -1.83 21.00
C LYS A 153 0.26 -2.24 19.53
N TYR A 154 1.20 -3.10 19.18
CA TYR A 154 1.36 -3.62 17.82
C TYR A 154 0.15 -4.45 17.38
N PHE A 155 -0.35 -5.31 18.27
CA PHE A 155 -1.55 -6.13 18.04
C PHE A 155 -2.84 -5.28 17.92
N MET A 156 -2.89 -4.16 18.63
CA MET A 156 -4.00 -3.20 18.61
C MET A 156 -3.82 -2.06 17.59
N SER A 157 -2.78 -2.10 16.75
CA SER A 157 -2.52 -1.04 15.77
C SER A 157 -3.52 -1.05 14.61
N PHE A 158 -3.60 0.05 13.87
CA PHE A 158 -4.48 0.20 12.70
C PHE A 158 -3.67 0.63 11.47
N PRO A 159 -2.72 -0.18 10.98
CA PRO A 159 -1.95 0.15 9.80
C PRO A 159 -2.83 0.24 8.55
N VAL A 160 -2.42 1.12 7.64
CA VAL A 160 -2.99 1.31 6.31
C VAL A 160 -1.84 1.53 5.31
N GLY A 161 -2.09 1.30 4.02
CA GLY A 161 -1.18 1.57 2.91
C GLY A 161 -0.81 0.33 2.11
N PHE A 162 -0.38 0.57 0.86
CA PHE A 162 -0.01 -0.49 -0.09
C PHE A 162 1.48 -0.88 -0.03
N SER A 163 2.23 -0.29 0.90
CA SER A 163 3.70 -0.38 0.96
C SER A 163 4.22 -1.82 1.08
N GLY A 164 3.51 -2.69 1.81
CA GLY A 164 3.87 -4.11 1.93
C GLY A 164 3.80 -4.87 0.60
N ALA A 165 2.75 -4.61 -0.19
CA ALA A 165 2.62 -5.16 -1.53
C ALA A 165 3.73 -4.65 -2.46
N LEU A 166 4.04 -3.35 -2.38
CA LEU A 166 5.12 -2.75 -3.17
C LEU A 166 6.49 -3.31 -2.81
N LEU A 167 6.76 -3.58 -1.54
CA LEU A 167 8.00 -4.22 -1.12
C LEU A 167 8.13 -5.60 -1.75
N ALA A 168 7.07 -6.41 -1.70
CA ALA A 168 7.04 -7.73 -2.35
C ALA A 168 7.22 -7.63 -3.88
N LEU A 169 6.52 -6.72 -4.55
CA LEU A 169 6.65 -6.47 -6.00
C LEU A 169 8.06 -5.97 -6.39
N SER A 170 8.75 -5.29 -5.47
CA SER A 170 10.09 -4.76 -5.71
C SER A 170 11.18 -5.83 -5.68
N VAL A 171 10.90 -7.00 -5.10
CA VAL A 171 11.83 -8.13 -5.10
C VAL A 171 11.85 -8.71 -6.51
N ARG A 172 12.88 -8.35 -7.27
CA ARG A 172 13.11 -8.86 -8.62
C ARG A 172 14.09 -10.03 -8.53
N PRO A 173 13.78 -11.20 -9.11
CA PRO A 173 14.80 -12.22 -9.35
C PRO A 173 15.94 -11.58 -10.16
N GLY A 174 17.21 -11.84 -9.82
CA GLY A 174 18.39 -11.24 -10.46
C GLY A 174 18.47 -11.43 -11.99
N GLN A 175 17.63 -12.30 -12.54
CA GLN A 175 17.48 -12.60 -13.96
C GLN A 175 16.68 -11.53 -14.73
N TRP A 176 15.93 -10.66 -14.03
CA TRP A 176 15.10 -9.61 -14.66
C TRP A 176 15.89 -8.48 -15.33
N GLY A 177 17.21 -8.44 -15.14
CA GLY A 177 18.14 -7.51 -15.80
C GLY A 177 18.77 -8.03 -17.10
N ARG A 178 18.55 -9.30 -17.49
CA ARG A 178 19.06 -9.88 -18.74
C ARG A 178 18.01 -10.75 -19.41
N ALA A 179 17.01 -10.10 -20.03
CA ALA A 179 16.17 -10.76 -21.02
C ALA A 179 16.29 -9.98 -22.33
N GLY A 180 17.45 -10.10 -22.96
CA GLY A 180 17.49 -10.04 -24.42
C GLY A 180 16.72 -11.26 -24.94
N ARG A 181 15.73 -11.01 -25.79
CA ARG A 181 15.05 -11.96 -26.68
C ARG A 181 15.04 -13.43 -26.21
N LEU A 182 13.94 -13.87 -25.60
CA LEU A 182 13.60 -15.29 -25.63
C LEU A 182 13.20 -15.67 -27.06
N PRO A 183 13.73 -16.77 -27.64
CA PRO A 183 13.31 -17.22 -28.96
C PRO A 183 11.85 -17.69 -28.89
N ARG A 184 11.07 -17.26 -29.87
CA ARG A 184 9.73 -17.80 -30.13
C ARG A 184 9.91 -19.23 -30.62
N CYS A 185 9.38 -20.21 -29.88
CA CYS A 185 9.21 -21.55 -30.43
C CYS A 185 8.06 -21.53 -31.44
N LEU A 186 8.38 -21.87 -32.69
CA LEU A 186 7.44 -22.39 -33.68
C LEU A 186 7.22 -23.88 -33.42
#